data_AF-A0A2N3XQP8-F1
#
_entry.id   AF-A0A2N3XQP8-F1
#
_cell.length_a   1.000
_cell.length_b   1.000
_cell.length_c   1.000
_cell.angle_alpha   90.00
_cell.angle_beta   90.00
_cell.angle_gamma   90.00
#
_symmetry.space_group_name_H-M   'P 1'
#
loop_
_entity.id
_entity.type
_entity.pdbx_description
1 polymer ?
#
loop_
_entity_poly.entity_id
_entity_poly.type
_entity_poly.pdbx_seq_one_letter_code
_entity_poly.pdbx_strand_id
1 'polypeptide(L)'
;MANPPPPLARRIELGALLRTYRERASLEVGEVAEALGWSYVQKVGLMESGKRKLAPLELNALLDLYKLSAHERERVIALGKEARKRDTGPAFVADWAQTYVALESAASHLKLYREELVPGLLQTEEYARTILEEGDALTAREIDRAVARRAQRQERLAESDAPRVTVVLSESVLRRAVGRAAVMRGQIDYIHKLANLPNFDVRILPFSVGAHLALGTSFTLLHLGDPMVTFAYVEALTDSDFFDGPPHTEFYTLAFDRAQRASLSSAESLGMLDRVKFEPDPLE
;
A
#
# COMPACT_ATOMS: atom_id res chain seq x y z
N MET A 1 -14.44 -12.72 -11.93
CA MET A 1 -15.07 -12.05 -10.78
C MET A 1 -13.95 -11.68 -9.84
N ALA A 2 -13.72 -10.37 -9.62
CA ALA A 2 -12.64 -9.90 -8.75
C ALA A 2 -12.77 -10.52 -7.36
N ASN A 3 -11.65 -10.98 -6.79
CA ASN A 3 -11.65 -11.51 -5.43
C ASN A 3 -11.86 -10.34 -4.46
N PRO A 4 -12.86 -10.39 -3.55
CA PRO A 4 -13.10 -9.30 -2.62
C PRO A 4 -11.88 -9.11 -1.70
N PRO A 5 -11.53 -7.86 -1.32
CA PRO A 5 -10.37 -7.61 -0.47
C PRO A 5 -10.48 -8.39 0.87
N PRO A 6 -9.34 -8.80 1.45
CA PRO A 6 -9.31 -9.68 2.60
C PRO A 6 -9.95 -9.00 3.80
N PRO A 7 -10.55 -9.78 4.72
CA PRO A 7 -11.30 -9.23 5.84
C PRO A 7 -10.47 -8.32 6.75
N LEU A 8 -9.15 -8.56 6.86
CA LEU A 8 -8.23 -7.69 7.59
C LEU A 8 -8.19 -6.27 7.02
N ALA A 9 -8.12 -6.12 5.70
CA ALA A 9 -8.10 -4.81 5.02
C ALA A 9 -9.36 -4.02 5.37
N ARG A 10 -10.52 -4.68 5.23
CA ARG A 10 -11.83 -4.10 5.51
C ARG A 10 -11.99 -3.73 6.97
N ARG A 11 -11.36 -4.47 7.89
CA ARG A 11 -11.37 -4.17 9.32
C ARG A 11 -10.52 -2.96 9.68
N ILE A 12 -9.37 -2.80 9.05
CA ILE A 12 -8.52 -1.62 9.23
C ILE A 12 -9.20 -0.38 8.61
N GLU A 13 -9.72 -0.52 7.40
CA GLU A 13 -10.52 0.51 6.71
C GLU A 13 -11.71 0.95 7.57
N LEU A 14 -12.47 -0.01 8.13
CA LEU A 14 -13.59 0.28 9.02
C LEU A 14 -13.14 1.03 10.28
N GLY A 15 -12.04 0.60 10.90
CA GLY A 15 -11.50 1.25 12.09
C GLY A 15 -11.14 2.71 11.84
N ALA A 16 -10.37 2.98 10.78
CA ALA A 16 -9.98 4.32 10.39
C ALA A 16 -11.20 5.19 10.03
N LEU A 17 -12.17 4.63 9.30
CA LEU A 17 -13.40 5.33 8.95
C LEU A 17 -14.25 5.69 10.18
N LEU A 18 -14.34 4.79 11.17
CA LEU A 18 -15.04 5.06 12.43
C LEU A 18 -14.32 6.13 13.26
N ARG A 19 -12.98 6.18 13.22
CA ARG A 19 -12.19 7.27 13.81
C ARG A 19 -12.54 8.61 13.15
N THR A 20 -12.55 8.68 11.82
CA THR A 20 -12.94 9.89 11.08
C THR A 20 -14.31 10.39 11.49
N TYR A 21 -15.30 9.50 11.63
CA TYR A 21 -16.64 9.88 12.06
C TYR A 21 -16.71 10.30 13.54
N ARG A 22 -15.91 9.69 14.41
CA ARG A 22 -15.79 10.09 15.81
C ARG A 22 -15.24 11.53 15.92
N GLU A 23 -14.16 11.80 15.21
CA GLU A 23 -13.53 13.13 15.17
C GLU A 23 -14.47 14.18 14.57
N ARG A 24 -15.21 13.83 13.51
CA ARG A 24 -16.27 14.68 12.95
C ARG A 24 -17.37 15.01 13.96
N ALA A 25 -17.72 14.05 14.83
CA ALA A 25 -18.66 14.26 15.92
C ALA A 25 -18.05 15.01 17.11
N SER A 26 -16.75 15.35 17.06
CA SER A 26 -15.98 15.99 18.15
C SER A 26 -16.04 15.19 19.45
N LEU A 27 -15.99 13.85 19.36
CA LEU A 27 -16.03 12.96 20.50
C LEU A 27 -14.63 12.38 20.80
N GLU A 28 -14.28 12.33 22.07
CA GLU A 28 -13.09 11.63 22.56
C GLU A 28 -13.37 10.14 22.75
N VAL A 29 -12.30 9.34 22.72
CA VAL A 29 -12.36 7.86 22.89
C VAL A 29 -13.07 7.49 24.21
N GLY A 30 -12.85 8.25 25.28
CA GLY A 30 -13.49 8.06 26.58
C GLY A 30 -14.99 8.33 26.56
N GLU A 31 -15.42 9.40 25.89
CA GLU A 31 -16.83 9.79 25.78
C GLU A 31 -17.63 8.77 24.97
N VAL A 32 -17.02 8.18 23.94
CA VAL A 32 -17.64 7.07 23.18
C VAL A 32 -17.84 5.84 24.05
N ALA A 33 -16.83 5.47 24.84
CA ALA A 33 -16.93 4.32 25.71
C ALA A 33 -18.00 4.52 26.80
N GLU A 34 -18.09 5.71 27.37
CA GLU A 34 -19.10 6.09 28.35
C GLU A 34 -20.51 6.07 27.75
N ALA A 35 -20.72 6.73 26.61
CA ALA A 35 -22.02 6.81 25.93
C ALA A 35 -22.56 5.43 25.52
N LEU A 36 -21.69 4.48 25.22
CA LEU A 36 -22.06 3.11 24.84
C LEU A 36 -22.03 2.11 26.01
N GLY A 37 -21.77 2.57 27.24
CA GLY A 37 -21.69 1.72 28.42
C GLY A 37 -20.57 0.68 28.38
N TRP A 38 -19.48 0.95 27.65
CA TRP A 38 -18.34 0.07 27.53
C TRP A 38 -17.38 0.27 28.69
N SER A 39 -17.21 -0.75 29.51
CA SER A 39 -16.33 -0.73 30.69
C SER A 39 -14.82 -0.56 30.37
N TYR A 40 -14.45 -0.55 29.11
CA TYR A 40 -13.05 -0.54 28.67
C TYR A 40 -12.85 0.46 27.52
N VAL A 41 -12.33 1.64 27.86
CA VAL A 41 -12.06 2.74 26.91
C VAL A 41 -11.14 2.29 25.76
N GLN A 42 -10.15 1.46 26.07
CA GLN A 42 -9.22 0.87 25.11
C GLN A 42 -9.92 0.01 24.02
N LYS A 43 -11.19 -0.39 24.22
CA LYS A 43 -11.99 -1.07 23.19
C LYS A 43 -12.14 -0.20 21.94
N VAL A 44 -12.41 1.09 22.13
CA VAL A 44 -12.60 2.07 21.05
C VAL A 44 -11.30 2.20 20.25
N GLY A 45 -10.15 2.34 20.92
CA GLY A 45 -8.85 2.39 20.24
C GLY A 45 -8.51 1.11 19.45
N LEU A 46 -8.76 -0.07 20.02
CA LEU A 46 -8.50 -1.35 19.35
C LEU A 46 -9.40 -1.59 18.12
N MET A 47 -10.63 -1.09 18.14
CA MET A 47 -11.50 -1.18 16.96
C MET A 47 -11.09 -0.15 15.90
N GLU A 48 -10.72 1.06 16.30
CA GLU A 48 -10.26 2.13 15.39
C GLU A 48 -8.93 1.80 14.72
N SER A 49 -8.09 0.98 15.36
CA SER A 49 -6.85 0.46 14.76
C SER A 49 -7.05 -0.86 14.00
N GLY A 50 -8.29 -1.32 13.81
CA GLY A 50 -8.59 -2.58 13.14
C GLY A 50 -8.10 -3.85 13.85
N LYS A 51 -7.69 -3.75 15.13
CA LYS A 51 -7.19 -4.89 15.94
C LYS A 51 -8.31 -5.72 16.55
N ARG A 52 -9.52 -5.17 16.66
CA ARG A 52 -10.70 -5.86 17.22
C ARG A 52 -11.86 -5.88 16.23
N LYS A 53 -12.50 -7.06 16.08
CA LYS A 53 -13.76 -7.18 15.33
C LYS A 53 -14.90 -6.51 16.10
N LEU A 54 -15.78 -5.85 15.37
CA LEU A 54 -16.93 -5.12 15.91
C LEU A 54 -18.22 -5.90 15.66
N ALA A 55 -19.07 -6.09 16.67
CA ALA A 55 -20.36 -6.74 16.48
C ALA A 55 -21.36 -5.82 15.76
N PRO A 56 -22.35 -6.36 15.02
CA PRO A 56 -23.35 -5.53 14.31
C PRO A 56 -24.10 -4.54 15.21
N LEU A 57 -24.45 -4.95 16.43
CA LEU A 57 -25.14 -4.10 17.40
C LEU A 57 -24.25 -2.94 17.86
N GLU A 58 -22.98 -3.24 18.15
CA GLU A 58 -21.97 -2.25 18.52
C GLU A 58 -21.73 -1.26 17.38
N LEU A 59 -21.66 -1.77 16.13
CA LEU A 59 -21.53 -0.93 14.95
C LEU A 59 -22.72 0.03 14.84
N ASN A 60 -23.95 -0.48 14.86
CA ASN A 60 -25.14 0.37 14.76
C ASN A 60 -25.18 1.48 15.82
N ALA A 61 -24.83 1.14 17.06
CA ALA A 61 -24.80 2.10 18.16
C ALA A 61 -23.77 3.22 17.93
N LEU A 62 -22.60 2.90 17.37
CA LEU A 62 -21.62 3.92 16.96
C LEU A 62 -22.14 4.80 15.83
N LEU A 63 -22.83 4.22 14.84
CA LEU A 63 -23.38 5.00 13.73
C LEU A 63 -24.47 5.98 14.21
N ASP A 64 -25.27 5.59 15.20
CA ASP A 64 -26.24 6.47 15.86
C ASP A 64 -25.54 7.57 16.66
N LEU A 65 -24.53 7.20 17.47
CA LEU A 65 -23.77 8.13 18.29
C LEU A 65 -23.05 9.20 17.45
N TYR A 66 -22.45 8.78 16.33
CA TYR A 66 -21.74 9.65 15.39
C TYR A 66 -22.68 10.38 14.41
N LYS A 67 -24.00 10.18 14.54
CA LYS A 67 -25.05 10.85 13.76
C LYS A 67 -24.84 10.72 12.24
N LEU A 68 -24.48 9.54 11.76
CA LEU A 68 -24.30 9.30 10.32
C LEU A 68 -25.63 9.41 9.56
N SER A 69 -25.56 9.96 8.35
CA SER A 69 -26.66 9.96 7.40
C SER A 69 -27.02 8.55 6.93
N ALA A 70 -28.25 8.33 6.45
CA ALA A 70 -28.68 7.01 5.97
C ALA A 70 -27.73 6.40 4.92
N HIS A 71 -27.21 7.23 4.02
CA HIS A 71 -26.25 6.80 2.99
C HIS A 71 -24.91 6.36 3.58
N GLU A 72 -24.34 7.12 4.53
CA GLU A 72 -23.11 6.74 5.22
C GLU A 72 -23.31 5.45 6.02
N ARG A 73 -24.46 5.31 6.70
CA ARG A 73 -24.79 4.11 7.49
C ARG A 73 -24.80 2.86 6.63
N GLU A 74 -25.47 2.90 5.47
CA GLU A 74 -25.54 1.76 4.55
C GLU A 74 -24.14 1.27 4.15
N ARG A 75 -23.26 2.21 3.77
CA ARG A 75 -21.89 1.92 3.35
C ARG A 75 -21.05 1.32 4.48
N VAL A 76 -21.12 1.92 5.68
CA VAL A 76 -20.36 1.45 6.83
C VAL A 76 -20.85 0.08 7.31
N ILE A 77 -22.17 -0.18 7.25
CA ILE A 77 -22.75 -1.50 7.56
C ILE A 77 -22.28 -2.55 6.55
N ALA A 78 -22.22 -2.22 5.25
CA ALA A 78 -21.69 -3.11 4.22
C ALA A 78 -20.21 -3.45 4.50
N LEU A 79 -19.38 -2.43 4.77
CA LEU A 79 -17.97 -2.61 5.14
C LEU A 79 -17.81 -3.47 6.41
N GLY A 80 -18.66 -3.25 7.42
CA GLY A 80 -18.70 -4.04 8.65
C GLY A 80 -19.12 -5.50 8.48
N LYS A 81 -19.87 -5.85 7.42
CA LYS A 81 -20.13 -7.25 7.06
C LYS A 81 -18.87 -7.91 6.51
N GLU A 82 -18.14 -7.23 5.63
CA GLU A 82 -16.90 -7.72 5.02
C GLU A 82 -15.77 -7.87 6.06
N ALA A 83 -15.57 -6.87 6.93
CA ALA A 83 -14.55 -6.86 7.98
C ALA A 83 -14.65 -8.03 8.99
N ARG A 84 -15.84 -8.63 9.13
CA ARG A 84 -16.10 -9.73 10.07
C ARG A 84 -15.84 -11.11 9.47
N LYS A 85 -15.74 -11.24 8.14
CA LYS A 85 -15.48 -12.51 7.45
C LYS A 85 -14.22 -13.18 8.02
N ARG A 86 -14.14 -14.50 7.87
CA ARG A 86 -12.99 -15.28 8.37
C ARG A 86 -11.78 -14.98 7.50
N ASP A 87 -10.65 -14.67 8.14
CA ASP A 87 -9.40 -14.51 7.43
C ASP A 87 -8.90 -15.90 6.97
N THR A 88 -8.55 -16.00 5.70
CA THR A 88 -8.06 -17.24 5.07
C THR A 88 -6.60 -17.13 4.63
N GLY A 89 -5.91 -16.06 5.04
CA GLY A 89 -4.51 -15.83 4.72
C GLY A 89 -3.56 -16.87 5.34
N PRO A 90 -2.40 -17.16 4.70
CA PRO A 90 -1.42 -18.10 5.21
C PRO A 90 -0.67 -17.56 6.44
N ALA A 91 -0.58 -18.36 7.50
CA ALA A 91 -0.05 -18.00 8.82
C ALA A 91 1.49 -17.83 8.94
N PHE A 92 2.22 -17.78 7.81
CA PHE A 92 3.70 -17.80 7.78
C PHE A 92 4.32 -16.49 7.28
N VAL A 93 3.55 -15.41 7.21
CA VAL A 93 4.02 -14.08 6.81
C VAL A 93 4.00 -13.18 8.04
N ALA A 94 5.03 -12.37 8.27
CA ALA A 94 5.03 -11.40 9.37
C ALA A 94 3.74 -10.55 9.33
N ASP A 95 3.15 -10.30 10.50
CA ASP A 95 1.82 -9.65 10.62
C ASP A 95 1.73 -8.32 9.88
N TRP A 96 2.85 -7.58 9.84
CA TRP A 96 2.95 -6.31 9.11
C TRP A 96 2.85 -6.48 7.59
N ALA A 97 3.48 -7.51 7.03
CA ALA A 97 3.41 -7.80 5.60
C ALA A 97 2.01 -8.31 5.19
N GLN A 98 1.32 -9.03 6.07
CA GLN A 98 -0.09 -9.37 5.86
C GLN A 98 -0.97 -8.11 5.84
N THR A 99 -0.71 -7.17 6.75
CA THR A 99 -1.42 -5.89 6.82
C THR A 99 -1.21 -5.05 5.56
N TYR A 100 0.03 -4.95 5.08
CA TYR A 100 0.33 -4.25 3.82
C TYR A 100 -0.40 -4.87 2.64
N VAL A 101 -0.30 -6.20 2.45
CA VAL A 101 -0.98 -6.90 1.35
C VAL A 101 -2.50 -6.71 1.43
N ALA A 102 -3.06 -6.72 2.63
CA ALA A 102 -4.47 -6.45 2.85
C ALA A 102 -4.83 -5.02 2.39
N LEU A 103 -4.13 -3.99 2.85
CA LEU A 103 -4.41 -2.62 2.44
C LEU A 103 -4.17 -2.37 0.95
N GLU A 104 -3.10 -2.91 0.38
CA GLU A 104 -2.81 -2.88 -1.07
C GLU A 104 -3.95 -3.51 -1.90
N SER A 105 -4.55 -4.58 -1.38
CA SER A 105 -5.68 -5.25 -2.02
C SER A 105 -7.01 -4.50 -1.95
N ALA A 106 -7.17 -3.58 -0.99
CA ALA A 106 -8.36 -2.75 -0.84
C ALA A 106 -8.20 -1.32 -1.39
N ALA A 107 -6.97 -0.91 -1.74
CA ALA A 107 -6.70 0.43 -2.24
C ALA A 107 -7.37 0.67 -3.61
N SER A 108 -7.94 1.86 -3.78
CA SER A 108 -8.42 2.40 -5.06
C SER A 108 -7.33 3.17 -5.80
N HIS A 109 -6.36 3.73 -5.06
CA HIS A 109 -5.17 4.38 -5.62
C HIS A 109 -3.94 4.08 -4.76
N LEU A 110 -2.87 3.63 -5.41
CA LEU A 110 -1.55 3.45 -4.84
C LEU A 110 -0.61 4.52 -5.37
N LYS A 111 0.11 5.21 -4.47
CA LYS A 111 1.20 6.13 -4.84
C LYS A 111 2.50 5.63 -4.22
N LEU A 112 3.45 5.16 -5.04
CA LEU A 112 4.68 4.51 -4.59
C LEU A 112 5.90 5.38 -4.91
N TYR A 113 6.69 5.74 -3.90
CA TYR A 113 8.02 6.33 -4.08
C TYR A 113 9.08 5.29 -3.73
N ARG A 114 10.04 5.04 -4.64
CA ARG A 114 11.12 4.07 -4.43
C ARG A 114 12.47 4.62 -4.84
N GLU A 115 13.45 4.43 -3.96
CA GLU A 115 14.80 4.95 -4.14
C GLU A 115 15.75 3.93 -4.75
N GLU A 116 15.77 2.71 -4.24
CA GLU A 116 16.83 1.75 -4.62
C GLU A 116 16.29 0.49 -5.30
N LEU A 117 15.09 0.05 -4.94
CA LEU A 117 14.51 -1.19 -5.45
C LEU A 117 13.18 -0.95 -6.14
N VAL A 118 12.93 -1.72 -7.21
CA VAL A 118 11.61 -1.79 -7.82
C VAL A 118 10.61 -2.26 -6.76
N PRO A 119 9.44 -1.61 -6.60
CA PRO A 119 8.48 -2.00 -5.58
C PRO A 119 8.01 -3.43 -5.86
N GLY A 120 7.83 -4.25 -4.81
CA GLY A 120 7.53 -5.68 -4.95
C GLY A 120 6.29 -6.02 -5.79
N LEU A 121 5.34 -5.09 -5.91
CA LEU A 121 4.18 -5.21 -6.79
C LEU A 121 4.55 -5.16 -8.28
N LEU A 122 5.66 -4.53 -8.64
CA LEU A 122 6.12 -4.32 -10.02
C LEU A 122 7.38 -5.15 -10.36
N GLN A 123 7.78 -6.10 -9.51
CA GLN A 123 8.96 -6.94 -9.74
C GLN A 123 8.64 -8.11 -10.66
N THR A 124 9.54 -8.48 -11.56
CA THR A 124 9.48 -9.79 -12.24
C THR A 124 9.84 -10.91 -11.26
N GLU A 125 9.50 -12.15 -11.60
CA GLU A 125 9.83 -13.30 -10.76
C GLU A 125 11.34 -13.44 -10.54
N GLU A 126 12.14 -13.22 -11.58
CA GLU A 126 13.59 -13.30 -11.51
C GLU A 126 14.17 -12.20 -10.61
N TYR A 127 13.73 -10.94 -10.77
CA TYR A 127 14.19 -9.83 -9.93
C TYR A 127 13.79 -10.05 -8.47
N ALA A 128 12.55 -10.48 -8.24
CA ALA A 128 12.02 -10.80 -6.92
C ALA A 128 12.84 -11.91 -6.25
N ARG A 129 13.17 -12.96 -6.99
CA ARG A 129 13.97 -14.10 -6.51
C ARG A 129 15.38 -13.66 -6.14
N THR A 130 16.05 -12.90 -7.00
CA THR A 130 17.43 -12.44 -6.74
C THR A 130 17.53 -11.66 -5.42
N ILE A 131 16.62 -10.73 -5.15
CA ILE A 131 16.60 -9.99 -3.87
C ILE A 131 16.33 -10.91 -2.67
N LEU A 132 15.42 -11.88 -2.81
CA LEU A 132 15.05 -12.76 -1.71
C LEU A 132 16.13 -13.77 -1.36
N GLU A 133 17.00 -14.13 -2.31
CA GLU A 133 18.13 -15.04 -2.12
C GLU A 133 19.26 -14.38 -1.31
N GLU A 134 19.45 -13.05 -1.40
CA GLU A 134 20.50 -12.32 -0.66
C GLU A 134 20.30 -12.30 0.87
N GLY A 135 19.08 -12.50 1.35
CA GLY A 135 18.77 -12.34 2.78
C GLY A 135 19.22 -13.48 3.69
N ASP A 136 19.69 -14.61 3.15
CA ASP A 136 20.06 -15.89 3.81
C ASP A 136 19.05 -16.44 4.86
N ALA A 137 17.91 -15.78 5.02
CA ALA A 137 16.91 -16.06 6.05
C ALA A 137 15.77 -16.95 5.55
N LEU A 138 15.67 -17.16 4.23
CA LEU A 138 14.59 -17.91 3.59
C LEU A 138 15.14 -19.18 2.92
N THR A 139 14.44 -20.29 3.11
CA THR A 139 14.68 -21.50 2.35
C THR A 139 14.23 -21.33 0.89
N ALA A 140 14.78 -22.11 -0.04
CA ALA A 140 14.36 -22.09 -1.45
C ALA A 140 12.84 -22.22 -1.63
N ARG A 141 12.19 -23.07 -0.83
CA ARG A 141 10.73 -23.26 -0.84
C ARG A 141 9.96 -22.03 -0.37
N GLU A 142 10.51 -21.27 0.58
CA GLU A 142 9.91 -20.02 1.05
C GLU A 142 10.07 -18.90 0.04
N ILE A 143 11.22 -18.85 -0.65
CA ILE A 143 11.46 -17.94 -1.77
C ILE A 143 10.46 -18.20 -2.88
N ASP A 144 10.28 -19.46 -3.31
CA ASP A 144 9.30 -19.83 -4.34
C ASP A 144 7.88 -19.38 -3.97
N ARG A 145 7.48 -19.59 -2.70
CA ARG A 145 6.18 -19.12 -2.20
C ARG A 145 6.07 -17.60 -2.20
N ALA A 146 7.13 -16.89 -1.82
CA ALA A 146 7.14 -15.43 -1.79
C ALA A 146 7.04 -14.84 -3.21
N VAL A 147 7.77 -15.40 -4.17
CA VAL A 147 7.71 -15.05 -5.58
C VAL A 147 6.31 -15.30 -6.15
N ALA A 148 5.75 -16.50 -5.92
CA ALA A 148 4.39 -16.83 -6.37
C ALA A 148 3.32 -15.88 -5.78
N ARG A 149 3.46 -15.47 -4.52
CA ARG A 149 2.56 -14.47 -3.92
C ARG A 149 2.70 -13.10 -4.57
N ARG A 150 3.89 -12.69 -5.02
CA ARG A 150 4.07 -11.43 -5.77
C ARG A 150 3.37 -11.51 -7.13
N ALA A 151 3.56 -12.61 -7.87
CA ALA A 151 2.90 -12.85 -9.14
C ALA A 151 1.36 -12.84 -9.01
N GLN A 152 0.81 -13.53 -7.99
CA GLN A 152 -0.63 -13.53 -7.72
C GLN A 152 -1.18 -12.12 -7.47
N ARG A 153 -0.43 -11.24 -6.79
CA ARG A 153 -0.86 -9.85 -6.55
C ARG A 153 -0.85 -9.01 -7.84
N GLN A 154 0.03 -9.33 -8.79
CA GLN A 154 0.11 -8.64 -10.08
C GLN A 154 -1.08 -8.96 -10.98
N GLU A 155 -1.70 -10.13 -10.85
CA GLU A 155 -2.90 -10.48 -11.64
C GLU A 155 -4.01 -9.43 -11.44
N ARG A 156 -4.14 -8.89 -10.23
CA ARG A 156 -5.15 -7.86 -9.89
C ARG A 156 -4.94 -6.54 -10.62
N LEU A 157 -3.73 -6.25 -11.11
CA LEU A 157 -3.43 -5.01 -11.84
C LEU A 157 -4.06 -4.94 -13.23
N ALA A 158 -4.49 -6.09 -13.77
CA ALA A 158 -5.14 -6.20 -15.07
C ALA A 158 -6.67 -6.37 -14.97
N GLU A 159 -7.25 -6.38 -13.77
CA GLU A 159 -8.68 -6.53 -13.54
C GLU A 159 -9.45 -5.22 -13.84
N SER A 160 -10.77 -5.31 -14.05
CA SER A 160 -11.58 -4.13 -14.40
C SER A 160 -11.74 -3.13 -13.25
N ASP A 161 -11.58 -3.59 -12.01
CA ASP A 161 -11.55 -2.78 -10.78
C ASP A 161 -10.11 -2.62 -10.24
N ALA A 162 -9.10 -2.77 -11.09
CA ALA A 162 -7.71 -2.57 -10.72
C ALA A 162 -7.48 -1.16 -10.16
N PRO A 163 -6.62 -1.01 -9.12
CA PRO A 163 -6.32 0.30 -8.57
C PRO A 163 -5.62 1.18 -9.61
N ARG A 164 -5.79 2.49 -9.46
CA ARG A 164 -4.85 3.43 -10.07
C ARG A 164 -3.49 3.27 -9.39
N VAL A 165 -2.40 3.27 -10.16
CA VAL A 165 -1.05 3.15 -9.64
C VAL A 165 -0.21 4.30 -10.17
N THR A 166 0.32 5.12 -9.27
CA THR A 166 1.29 6.17 -9.60
C THR A 166 2.61 5.81 -8.94
N VAL A 167 3.66 5.61 -9.72
CA VAL A 167 4.97 5.23 -9.21
C VAL A 167 6.02 6.25 -9.61
N VAL A 168 6.76 6.72 -8.62
CA VAL A 168 7.96 7.53 -8.80
C VAL A 168 9.16 6.66 -8.41
N LEU A 169 9.98 6.33 -9.39
CA LEU A 169 11.23 5.58 -9.20
C LEU A 169 12.39 6.57 -9.30
N SER A 170 13.28 6.59 -8.32
CA SER A 170 14.57 7.24 -8.48
C SER A 170 15.36 6.57 -9.60
N GLU A 171 16.19 7.33 -10.31
CA GLU A 171 17.14 6.82 -11.29
C GLU A 171 18.02 5.69 -10.73
N SER A 172 18.32 5.71 -9.42
CA SER A 172 19.06 4.64 -8.74
C SER A 172 18.37 3.27 -8.84
N VAL A 173 17.03 3.20 -8.88
CA VAL A 173 16.28 1.95 -9.08
C VAL A 173 16.66 1.26 -10.39
N LEU A 174 16.99 2.04 -11.42
CA LEU A 174 17.34 1.52 -12.74
C LEU A 174 18.82 1.18 -12.85
N ARG A 175 19.67 1.85 -12.06
CA ARG A 175 21.13 1.73 -12.12
C ARG A 175 21.72 0.77 -11.10
N ARG A 176 21.00 0.47 -10.01
CA ARG A 176 21.41 -0.51 -9.02
C ARG A 176 21.32 -1.90 -9.64
N ALA A 177 22.47 -2.53 -9.86
CA ALA A 177 22.52 -3.91 -10.31
C ALA A 177 22.03 -4.82 -9.17
N VAL A 178 20.84 -5.39 -9.35
CA VAL A 178 20.25 -6.38 -8.43
C VAL A 178 20.65 -7.78 -8.81
N GLY A 179 20.69 -8.06 -10.11
CA GLY A 179 21.25 -9.29 -10.67
C GLY A 179 21.91 -8.97 -12.00
N ARG A 180 22.30 -10.01 -12.73
CA ARG A 180 22.87 -9.89 -14.08
C ARG A 180 22.02 -9.01 -15.00
N ALA A 181 22.66 -8.41 -16.01
CA ALA A 181 22.03 -7.61 -17.07
C ALA A 181 20.69 -8.18 -17.60
N ALA A 182 20.59 -9.50 -17.81
CA ALA A 182 19.35 -10.12 -18.28
C ALA A 182 18.15 -9.94 -17.32
N VAL A 183 18.38 -10.00 -16.00
CA VAL A 183 17.35 -9.77 -14.98
C VAL A 183 16.90 -8.32 -15.00
N MET A 184 17.86 -7.38 -15.06
CA MET A 184 17.56 -5.95 -15.12
C MET A 184 16.80 -5.58 -16.39
N ARG A 185 17.19 -6.11 -17.55
CA ARG A 185 16.48 -5.88 -18.83
C ARG A 185 15.05 -6.41 -18.79
N GLY A 186 14.84 -7.62 -18.27
CA GLY A 186 13.51 -8.19 -18.09
C GLY A 186 12.64 -7.36 -17.15
N GLN A 187 13.24 -6.85 -16.07
CA GLN A 187 12.56 -5.95 -15.13
C GLN A 187 12.17 -4.61 -15.77
N ILE A 188 13.05 -4.01 -16.57
CA ILE A 188 12.76 -2.77 -17.30
C ILE A 188 11.64 -2.99 -18.33
N ASP A 189 11.69 -4.10 -19.07
CA ASP A 189 10.63 -4.47 -20.03
C ASP A 189 9.27 -4.62 -19.36
N TYR A 190 9.25 -5.19 -18.16
CA TYR A 190 8.02 -5.32 -17.40
C TYR A 190 7.48 -3.96 -16.92
N ILE A 191 8.35 -3.05 -16.46
CA ILE A 191 7.94 -1.67 -16.13
C ILE A 191 7.39 -0.96 -17.36
N HIS A 192 8.02 -1.14 -18.53
CA HIS A 192 7.53 -0.59 -19.80
C HIS A 192 6.13 -1.12 -20.13
N LYS A 193 5.89 -2.44 -19.98
CA LYS A 193 4.57 -3.04 -20.17
C LYS A 193 3.52 -2.40 -19.25
N LEU A 194 3.85 -2.21 -17.96
CA LEU A 194 2.95 -1.61 -16.98
C LEU A 194 2.66 -0.14 -17.29
N ALA A 195 3.66 0.63 -17.70
CA ALA A 195 3.51 2.04 -18.08
C ALA A 195 2.56 2.27 -19.26
N ASN A 196 2.28 1.24 -20.06
CA ASN A 196 1.31 1.30 -21.16
C ASN A 196 -0.13 0.98 -20.72
N LEU A 197 -0.36 0.60 -19.46
CA LEU A 197 -1.71 0.37 -18.93
C LEU A 197 -2.39 1.70 -18.56
N PRO A 198 -3.71 1.84 -18.78
CA PRO A 198 -4.42 3.10 -18.56
C PRO A 198 -4.50 3.51 -17.07
N ASN A 199 -4.38 2.55 -16.16
CA ASN A 199 -4.39 2.78 -14.71
C ASN A 199 -3.01 3.06 -14.12
N PHE A 200 -1.94 3.09 -14.93
CA PHE A 200 -0.56 3.30 -14.48
C PHE A 200 -0.01 4.67 -14.90
N ASP A 201 0.72 5.30 -13.98
CA ASP A 201 1.57 6.46 -14.25
C ASP A 201 2.97 6.21 -13.67
N VAL A 202 3.93 5.91 -14.54
CA VAL A 202 5.32 5.63 -14.17
C VAL A 202 6.17 6.86 -14.43
N ARG A 203 6.91 7.29 -13.42
CA ARG A 203 7.75 8.50 -13.44
C ARG A 203 9.15 8.16 -12.94
N ILE A 204 10.17 8.58 -13.69
CA ILE A 204 11.57 8.49 -13.23
C ILE A 204 12.01 9.84 -12.66
N LEU A 205 12.55 9.83 -11.44
CA LEU A 205 13.14 10.98 -10.77
C LEU A 205 14.65 10.96 -11.02
N PRO A 206 15.19 11.83 -11.90
CA PRO A 206 16.58 11.78 -12.30
C PRO A 206 17.50 12.35 -11.21
N PHE A 207 18.76 11.93 -11.19
CA PHE A 207 19.75 12.42 -10.22
C PHE A 207 19.99 13.93 -10.29
N SER A 208 19.72 14.55 -11.45
CA SER A 208 19.85 16.00 -11.64
C SER A 208 18.92 16.83 -10.75
N VAL A 209 17.87 16.23 -10.16
CA VAL A 209 17.00 16.91 -9.19
C VAL A 209 17.73 17.21 -7.88
N GLY A 210 18.70 16.38 -7.49
CA GLY A 210 19.42 16.53 -6.22
C GLY A 210 18.52 16.34 -4.99
N ALA A 211 18.74 17.15 -3.95
CA ALA A 211 18.04 17.03 -2.68
C ALA A 211 16.54 17.33 -2.80
N HIS A 212 15.70 16.45 -2.26
CA HIS A 212 14.24 16.61 -2.23
C HIS A 212 13.64 16.00 -0.96
N LEU A 213 12.37 16.31 -0.67
CA LEU A 213 11.73 15.96 0.60
C LEU A 213 11.64 14.45 0.88
N ALA A 214 11.51 13.64 -0.17
CA ALA A 214 11.41 12.18 -0.04
C ALA A 214 12.76 11.46 0.09
N LEU A 215 13.90 12.20 0.04
CA LEU A 215 15.23 11.59 -0.06
C LEU A 215 15.61 10.87 1.24
N GLY A 216 16.07 9.64 1.12
CA GLY A 216 16.41 8.71 2.20
C GLY A 216 15.23 7.88 2.72
N THR A 217 14.03 7.97 2.13
CA THR A 217 12.87 7.20 2.62
C THR A 217 11.95 6.77 1.49
N SER A 218 11.92 5.47 1.20
CA SER A 218 10.91 4.84 0.34
C SER A 218 9.60 4.63 1.10
N PHE A 219 8.47 4.94 0.47
CA PHE A 219 7.14 4.81 1.10
C PHE A 219 6.04 4.56 0.08
N THR A 220 4.88 4.12 0.56
CA THR A 220 3.66 3.94 -0.23
C THR A 220 2.50 4.69 0.42
N LEU A 221 1.78 5.50 -0.33
CA LEU A 221 0.45 5.99 0.07
C LEU A 221 -0.61 5.04 -0.49
N LEU A 222 -1.47 4.55 0.40
CA LEU A 222 -2.62 3.71 0.07
C LEU A 222 -3.91 4.48 0.34
N HIS A 223 -4.69 4.71 -0.71
CA HIS A 223 -5.97 5.39 -0.62
C HIS A 223 -7.10 4.36 -0.71
N LEU A 224 -7.92 4.25 0.34
CA LEU A 224 -8.95 3.23 0.50
C LEU A 224 -10.33 3.87 0.73
N GLY A 225 -11.36 3.18 0.25
CA GLY A 225 -12.74 3.49 0.58
C GLY A 225 -13.27 4.81 0.01
N ASP A 226 -14.51 5.12 0.38
CA ASP A 226 -15.12 6.43 0.22
C ASP A 226 -16.06 6.63 1.45
N PRO A 227 -15.90 7.70 2.27
CA PRO A 227 -14.90 8.77 2.13
C PRO A 227 -13.47 8.22 2.22
N MET A 228 -12.58 8.84 1.44
CA MET A 228 -11.21 8.35 1.23
C MET A 228 -10.41 8.36 2.54
N VAL A 229 -9.87 7.21 2.93
CA VAL A 229 -8.88 7.07 4.00
C VAL A 229 -7.51 6.89 3.36
N THR A 230 -6.50 7.62 3.85
CA THR A 230 -5.12 7.53 3.36
C THR A 230 -4.21 6.94 4.41
N PHE A 231 -3.44 5.93 4.02
CA PHE A 231 -2.37 5.35 4.84
C PHE A 231 -1.02 5.67 4.20
N ALA A 232 -0.04 6.09 4.99
CA ALA A 232 1.37 6.10 4.60
C ALA A 232 2.05 4.86 5.20
N TYR A 233 2.59 4.02 4.33
CA TYR A 233 3.34 2.82 4.68
C TYR A 233 4.83 3.03 4.45
N VAL A 234 5.63 2.73 5.46
CA VAL A 234 7.10 2.74 5.40
C VAL A 234 7.61 1.39 5.87
N GLU A 235 8.43 0.75 5.05
CA GLU A 235 9.02 -0.55 5.36
C GLU A 235 10.47 -0.35 5.83
N ALA A 236 10.80 -0.96 6.96
CA ALA A 236 12.17 -1.10 7.46
C ALA A 236 12.61 -2.57 7.34
N LEU A 237 13.88 -2.85 7.65
CA LEU A 237 14.44 -4.20 7.51
C LEU A 237 13.74 -5.27 8.35
N THR A 238 13.21 -4.89 9.52
CA THR A 238 12.64 -5.82 10.49
C THR A 238 11.20 -5.48 10.90
N ASP A 239 10.70 -4.33 10.48
CA ASP A 239 9.38 -3.82 10.88
C ASP A 239 8.81 -2.87 9.83
N SER A 240 7.61 -2.36 10.02
CA SER A 240 7.02 -1.33 9.18
C SER A 240 6.10 -0.42 9.95
N ASP A 241 5.98 0.82 9.50
CA ASP A 241 5.03 1.78 10.02
C ASP A 241 3.84 1.97 9.08
N PHE A 242 2.66 2.11 9.69
CA PHE A 242 1.42 2.52 9.03
C PHE A 242 0.88 3.77 9.71
N PHE A 243 0.98 4.91 9.04
CA PHE A 243 0.39 6.16 9.49
C PHE A 243 -0.95 6.36 8.81
N ASP A 244 -2.02 6.44 9.59
CA ASP A 244 -3.40 6.44 9.10
C ASP A 244 -4.12 7.80 9.25
N GLY A 245 -3.38 8.88 9.52
CA GLY A 245 -3.93 10.23 9.63
C GLY A 245 -2.89 11.36 9.67
N PRO A 246 -3.35 12.63 9.63
CA PRO A 246 -2.51 13.80 9.82
C PRO A 246 -1.81 13.83 11.19
N PRO A 247 -0.65 14.50 11.32
CA PRO A 247 0.05 15.25 10.27
C PRO A 247 0.88 14.36 9.32
N HIS A 248 1.04 13.08 9.64
CA HIS A 248 1.92 12.17 8.90
C HIS A 248 1.49 11.99 7.45
N THR A 249 0.21 11.66 7.18
CA THR A 249 -0.28 11.42 5.83
C THR A 249 -0.19 12.66 4.94
N GLU A 250 -0.36 13.86 5.51
CA GLU A 250 -0.19 15.13 4.79
C GLU A 250 1.27 15.35 4.39
N PHE A 251 2.21 15.07 5.30
CA PHE A 251 3.64 15.22 5.03
C PHE A 251 4.12 14.24 3.94
N TYR A 252 3.74 12.96 4.02
CA TYR A 252 4.07 11.98 2.98
C TYR A 252 3.41 12.31 1.63
N THR A 253 2.18 12.84 1.65
CA THR A 253 1.50 13.31 0.42
C THR A 253 2.26 14.47 -0.21
N LEU A 254 2.67 15.46 0.58
CA LEU A 254 3.48 16.58 0.11
C LEU A 254 4.83 16.11 -0.45
N ALA A 255 5.50 15.17 0.22
CA ALA A 255 6.76 14.59 -0.24
C ALA A 255 6.59 13.89 -1.59
N PHE A 256 5.56 13.05 -1.73
CA PHE A 256 5.27 12.36 -2.98
C PHE A 256 4.98 13.35 -4.11
N ASP A 257 4.12 14.33 -3.87
CA ASP A 257 3.69 15.28 -4.90
C ASP A 257 4.86 16.16 -5.38
N ARG A 258 5.79 16.50 -4.48
CA ARG A 258 7.03 17.20 -4.86
C ARG A 258 7.96 16.32 -5.69
N ALA A 259 8.15 15.06 -5.28
CA ALA A 259 8.94 14.10 -6.05
C ALA A 259 8.34 13.90 -7.45
N GLN A 260 7.04 13.61 -7.55
CA GLN A 260 6.36 13.41 -8.83
C GLN A 260 6.46 14.63 -9.77
N ARG A 261 6.34 15.85 -9.23
CA ARG A 261 6.49 17.08 -10.04
C ARG A 261 7.91 17.31 -10.54
N ALA A 262 8.92 16.87 -9.78
CA ALA A 262 10.33 16.98 -10.17
C ALA A 262 10.78 15.84 -11.11
N SER A 263 10.01 14.76 -11.20
CA SER A 263 10.26 13.65 -12.11
C SER A 263 10.07 14.03 -13.58
N LEU A 264 10.69 13.23 -14.44
CA LEU A 264 10.45 13.26 -15.89
C LEU A 264 8.96 13.07 -16.22
N SER A 265 8.53 13.56 -17.39
CA SER A 265 7.22 13.21 -17.92
C SER A 265 7.09 11.69 -18.11
N SER A 266 5.87 11.15 -18.24
CA SER A 266 5.68 9.71 -18.49
C SER A 266 6.39 9.27 -19.78
N ALA A 267 6.36 10.11 -20.84
CA ALA A 267 7.05 9.82 -22.10
C ALA A 267 8.58 9.87 -21.97
N GLU A 268 9.13 10.88 -21.29
CA GLU A 268 10.58 10.97 -21.03
C GLU A 268 11.07 9.86 -20.11
N SER A 269 10.24 9.41 -19.17
CA SER A 269 10.49 8.27 -18.29
C SER A 269 10.66 6.98 -19.09
N LEU A 270 9.80 6.72 -20.08
CA LEU A 270 9.94 5.60 -21.01
C LEU A 270 11.26 5.70 -21.81
N GLY A 271 11.57 6.87 -22.36
CA GLY A 271 12.83 7.08 -23.06
C GLY A 271 14.07 6.94 -22.17
N MET A 272 13.95 7.14 -20.85
CA MET A 272 15.02 6.86 -19.90
C MET A 272 15.16 5.36 -19.62
N LEU A 273 14.06 4.63 -19.48
CA LEU A 273 14.06 3.17 -19.36
C LEU A 273 14.75 2.52 -20.56
N ASP A 274 14.42 2.97 -21.77
CA ASP A 274 15.04 2.47 -23.01
C ASP A 274 16.55 2.71 -23.03
N ARG A 275 17.01 3.90 -22.61
CA ARG A 275 18.45 4.22 -22.54
C ARG A 275 19.18 3.30 -21.57
N VAL A 276 18.69 3.19 -20.34
CA VAL A 276 19.36 2.40 -19.28
C VAL A 276 19.37 0.90 -19.63
N LYS A 277 18.34 0.39 -20.32
CA LYS A 277 18.28 -1.03 -20.74
C LYS A 277 19.49 -1.48 -21.56
N PHE A 278 20.10 -0.58 -22.33
CA PHE A 278 21.22 -0.88 -23.21
C PHE A 278 22.57 -0.37 -22.69
N GLU A 279 22.61 0.24 -21.50
CA GLU A 279 23.87 0.61 -20.88
C GLU A 279 24.64 -0.65 -20.42
N PRO A 280 25.99 -0.63 -20.44
CA PRO A 280 26.81 -1.71 -19.92
C PRO A 280 26.53 -1.94 -18.44
N ASP A 281 26.46 -3.21 -18.03
CA ASP A 281 26.28 -3.58 -16.62
C ASP A 281 27.57 -3.22 -15.85
N PRO A 282 27.51 -2.47 -14.75
CA PRO A 282 28.69 -2.22 -13.92
C PRO A 282 29.28 -3.49 -13.27
N LEU A 283 28.57 -4.62 -13.31
CA LEU A 283 29.03 -5.92 -12.81
C LEU A 283 29.61 -6.85 -13.89
N GLU A 284 29.59 -6.46 -15.17
CA GLU A 284 30.28 -7.15 -16.29
C GLU A 284 31.64 -6.50 -16.59
#